data_AF-A0A849UB58-F1
#
_entry.id   AF-A0A849UB58-F1
#
_cell.length_a   1.000
_cell.length_b   1.000
_cell.length_c   1.000
_cell.angle_alpha   90.00
_cell.angle_beta   90.00
_cell.angle_gamma   90.00
#
_symmetry.space_group_name_H-M   'P 1'
#
loop_
_entity.id
_entity.type
_entity.pdbx_description
1 polymer ?
#
loop_
_entity_poly.entity_id
_entity_poly.type
_entity_poly.pdbx_seq_one_letter_code
_entity_poly.pdbx_strand_id
1 'polypeptide(L)'
;LVVLKGSKTRFLKPPKNKTTTGVTGVSRTIKYDHRKDKSYLCYTVFWVCNGKSKNKTFQVGNIDKVTADDELHAFRTARVFRNCYEFAIDNDLEFNDSKFAGWKKLRLYEDENLAAA
;
A
#
# COMPACT_ATOMS: atom_id res chain seq x y z
N LEU A 1 -10.99 -0.22 -30.95
CA LEU A 1 -11.77 0.57 -29.97
C LEU A 1 -11.03 0.54 -28.64
N VAL A 2 -10.27 1.60 -28.35
CA VAL A 2 -9.48 1.76 -27.12
C VAL A 2 -10.41 2.29 -26.04
N VAL A 3 -10.61 1.53 -24.97
CA VAL A 3 -11.41 1.96 -23.82
C VAL A 3 -10.50 2.71 -22.84
N LEU A 4 -10.44 4.03 -23.01
CA LEU A 4 -10.02 4.98 -21.98
C LEU A 4 -11.29 5.63 -21.42
N LYS A 5 -11.78 5.18 -20.26
CA LYS A 5 -12.81 5.90 -19.50
C LYS A 5 -12.90 5.43 -18.04
N GLY A 6 -12.62 6.35 -17.13
CA GLY A 6 -13.33 6.47 -15.85
C GLY A 6 -12.68 5.82 -14.63
N SER A 7 -12.17 6.68 -13.75
CA SER A 7 -11.98 6.43 -12.32
C SER A 7 -13.22 5.77 -11.72
N LYS A 8 -13.04 4.56 -11.16
CA LYS A 8 -13.88 3.94 -10.10
C LYS A 8 -13.27 2.58 -9.75
N THR A 9 -12.46 2.58 -8.70
CA THR A 9 -12.14 1.41 -7.84
C THR A 9 -12.12 0.06 -8.56
N ARG A 10 -10.96 -0.32 -9.09
CA ARG A 10 -10.70 -1.72 -9.45
C ARG A 10 -10.70 -2.54 -8.16
N PHE A 11 -11.87 -3.08 -7.79
CA PHE A 11 -11.96 -4.17 -6.83
C PHE A 11 -11.23 -5.38 -7.43
N LEU A 12 -9.92 -5.45 -7.21
CA LEU A 12 -9.20 -6.71 -7.24
C LEU A 12 -9.86 -7.57 -6.17
N LYS A 13 -10.64 -8.60 -6.58
CA LYS A 13 -11.31 -9.53 -5.66
C LYS A 13 -10.34 -9.89 -4.54
N PRO A 14 -10.64 -9.55 -3.28
CA PRO A 14 -9.74 -9.89 -2.18
C PRO A 14 -9.65 -11.42 -2.09
N PRO A 15 -8.46 -12.04 -2.12
CA PRO A 15 -8.33 -13.44 -1.76
C PRO A 15 -8.93 -13.71 -0.37
N LYS A 16 -9.51 -14.90 -0.20
CA LYS A 16 -10.41 -15.33 0.89
C LYS A 16 -9.90 -15.09 2.33
N ASN A 17 -8.59 -14.87 2.49
CA ASN A 17 -7.92 -14.64 3.78
C ASN A 17 -7.47 -13.18 4.00
N LYS A 18 -7.94 -12.23 3.18
CA LYS A 18 -7.65 -10.80 3.36
C LYS A 18 -8.73 -10.14 4.20
N THR A 19 -8.35 -9.59 5.34
CA THR A 19 -9.16 -8.58 6.03
C THR A 19 -9.16 -7.33 5.16
N THR A 20 -10.34 -6.90 4.74
CA THR A 20 -10.49 -5.71 3.90
C THR A 20 -10.16 -4.50 4.76
N THR A 21 -9.08 -3.79 4.45
CA THR A 21 -8.64 -2.60 5.21
C THR A 21 -9.56 -1.39 5.02
N GLY A 22 -10.66 -1.54 4.28
CA GLY A 22 -11.55 -0.45 3.86
C GLY A 22 -10.96 0.45 2.76
N VAL A 23 -9.68 0.31 2.43
CA VAL A 23 -8.99 1.14 1.42
C VAL A 23 -8.76 0.34 0.15
N THR A 24 -9.26 0.84 -0.98
CA THR A 24 -9.11 0.18 -2.29
C THR A 24 -7.63 0.01 -2.63
N GLY A 25 -7.25 -1.21 -3.03
CA GLY A 25 -5.87 -1.51 -3.39
C GLY A 25 -4.92 -1.75 -2.22
N VAL A 26 -5.37 -1.60 -0.96
CA VAL A 26 -4.56 -1.90 0.24
C VAL A 26 -5.05 -3.18 0.90
N SER A 27 -4.14 -4.12 1.15
CA SER A 27 -4.44 -5.43 1.70
C SER A 27 -3.62 -5.71 2.94
N ARG A 28 -4.27 -6.08 4.04
CA ARG A 28 -3.62 -6.65 5.22
C ARG A 28 -3.45 -8.14 5.03
N THR A 29 -2.24 -8.65 5.24
CA THR A 29 -1.91 -10.07 5.13
C THR A 29 -0.96 -10.50 6.23
N ILE A 30 -1.14 -11.73 6.71
CA ILE A 30 -0.20 -12.40 7.60
C ILE A 30 0.59 -13.37 6.74
N LYS A 31 1.89 -13.16 6.64
CA LYS A 31 2.80 -14.05 5.89
C LYS A 31 3.56 -14.93 6.87
N TYR A 32 3.30 -16.23 6.81
CA TYR A 32 4.07 -17.21 7.58
C TYR A 32 5.36 -17.57 6.83
N ASP A 33 6.48 -17.42 7.51
CA ASP A 33 7.80 -17.80 7.03
C ASP A 33 8.18 -19.15 7.64
N HIS A 34 8.03 -20.22 6.85
CA HIS A 34 8.36 -21.59 7.24
C HIS A 34 9.84 -21.78 7.62
N ARG A 35 10.76 -20.93 7.14
CA ARG A 35 12.20 -21.07 7.46
C ARG A 35 12.52 -20.60 8.87
N LYS A 36 11.75 -19.64 9.38
CA LYS A 36 11.96 -19.00 10.68
C LYS A 36 10.89 -19.35 11.71
N ASP A 37 9.89 -20.13 11.30
CA ASP A 37 8.69 -20.46 12.07
C ASP A 37 8.03 -19.21 12.68
N LYS A 38 7.87 -18.17 11.86
CA LYS A 38 7.39 -16.84 12.30
C LYS A 38 6.36 -16.27 11.36
N SER A 39 5.37 -15.58 11.93
CA SER A 39 4.30 -14.93 11.18
C SER A 39 4.52 -13.43 11.12
N TYR A 40 4.61 -12.85 9.92
CA TYR A 40 4.84 -11.42 9.72
C TYR A 40 3.58 -10.70 9.28
N LEU A 41 3.29 -9.56 9.91
CA LEU A 41 2.25 -8.67 9.46
C LEU A 41 2.75 -7.83 8.27
N CYS A 42 2.00 -7.87 7.18
CA CYS A 42 2.32 -7.18 5.93
C CYS A 42 1.12 -6.40 5.41
N TYR A 43 1.34 -5.15 5.03
CA TYR A 43 0.41 -4.36 4.24
C TYR A 43 0.89 -4.28 2.80
N THR A 44 0.11 -4.81 1.86
CA THR A 44 0.45 -4.76 0.43
C THR A 44 -0.46 -3.79 -0.30
N VAL A 45 0.14 -2.85 -1.00
CA VAL A 45 -0.55 -1.91 -1.88
C VAL A 45 -0.39 -2.34 -3.32
N PHE A 46 -1.49 -2.34 -4.08
CA PHE A 46 -1.55 -2.68 -5.50
C PHE A 46 -1.87 -1.42 -6.31
N TRP A 47 -1.13 -1.20 -7.39
CA TRP A 47 -1.37 -0.11 -8.32
C TRP A 47 -1.00 -0.52 -9.75
N VAL A 48 -1.31 0.32 -10.73
CA VAL A 48 -0.95 0.10 -12.14
C VAL A 48 -0.05 1.24 -12.59
N CYS A 49 1.09 0.92 -13.18
CA CYS A 49 2.03 1.87 -13.74
C CYS A 49 2.33 1.44 -15.17
N ASN A 50 2.09 2.32 -16.15
CA ASN A 50 2.30 2.07 -17.58
C ASN A 50 1.62 0.77 -18.06
N GLY A 51 0.36 0.57 -17.66
CA GLY A 51 -0.44 -0.61 -18.01
C GLY A 51 -0.04 -1.91 -17.29
N LYS A 52 1.02 -1.90 -16.47
CA LYS A 52 1.48 -3.07 -15.70
C LYS A 52 1.07 -2.98 -14.24
N SER A 53 0.47 -4.05 -13.73
CA SER A 53 0.15 -4.18 -12.30
C SER A 53 1.43 -4.29 -11.48
N LYS A 54 1.61 -3.39 -10.52
CA LYS A 54 2.70 -3.37 -9.55
C LYS A 54 2.15 -3.53 -8.13
N ASN A 55 3.00 -3.99 -7.23
CA ASN A 55 2.69 -4.04 -5.81
C ASN A 55 3.90 -3.68 -4.96
N LYS A 56 3.63 -3.19 -3.74
CA LYS A 56 4.62 -2.80 -2.73
C LYS A 56 4.14 -3.35 -1.42
N THR A 57 5.03 -4.03 -0.72
CA THR A 57 4.71 -4.65 0.56
C THR A 57 5.45 -3.92 1.68
N PHE A 58 4.67 -3.39 2.61
CA PHE A 58 5.10 -2.80 3.86
C PHE A 58 5.05 -3.89 4.95
N GLN A 59 6.17 -4.58 5.14
CA GLN A 59 6.30 -5.58 6.20
C GLN A 59 6.57 -4.88 7.54
N VAL A 60 5.60 -4.96 8.44
CA VAL A 60 5.61 -4.33 9.76
C VAL A 60 6.63 -5.02 10.65
N GLY A 61 6.40 -6.30 10.96
CA GLY A 61 7.23 -7.07 11.89
C GLY A 61 6.63 -8.43 12.19
N ASN A 62 7.24 -9.16 13.12
CA ASN A 62 6.67 -10.41 13.64
C ASN A 62 5.42 -10.09 14.45
N ILE A 63 4.32 -10.80 14.22
CA ILE A 63 3.04 -10.59 14.89
C ILE A 63 3.17 -10.66 16.41
N ASP A 64 4.05 -11.51 16.93
CA ASP A 64 4.27 -11.62 18.39
C ASP A 64 4.90 -10.37 19.02
N LYS A 65 5.51 -9.50 18.20
CA LYS A 65 6.24 -8.30 18.65
C LYS A 65 5.67 -7.00 18.09
N VAL A 66 4.76 -7.07 17.12
CA VAL A 66 4.17 -5.89 16.47
C VAL A 66 3.27 -5.18 17.47
N THR A 67 3.50 -3.88 17.63
CA THR A 67 2.63 -3.04 18.43
C THR A 67 1.49 -2.47 17.56
N ALA A 68 0.43 -1.99 18.22
CA ALA A 68 -0.66 -1.31 17.53
C ALA A 68 -0.18 -0.04 16.79
N ASP A 69 0.85 0.64 17.31
CA ASP A 69 1.45 1.81 16.66
C ASP A 69 2.17 1.43 15.36
N ASP A 70 2.94 0.33 15.36
CA ASP A 70 3.61 -0.17 14.15
C ASP A 70 2.59 -0.55 13.07
N GLU A 71 1.51 -1.22 13.48
CA GLU A 71 0.40 -1.57 12.59
C GLU A 71 -0.28 -0.32 12.01
N LEU A 72 -0.58 0.68 12.85
CA LEU A 72 -1.19 1.94 12.44
C LEU A 72 -0.27 2.74 11.51
N HIS A 73 1.03 2.80 11.82
CA HIS A 73 2.05 3.47 11.02
C HIS A 73 2.14 2.87 9.61
N ALA A 74 2.18 1.55 9.51
CA ALA A 74 2.19 0.85 8.23
C ALA A 74 0.88 1.05 7.45
N PHE A 75 -0.27 0.99 8.12
CA PHE A 75 -1.57 1.24 7.50
C PHE A 75 -1.68 2.67 6.94
N ARG A 76 -1.30 3.69 7.74
CA ARG A 76 -1.30 5.09 7.30
C ARG A 76 -0.37 5.31 6.11
N THR A 77 0.83 4.74 6.16
CA THR A 77 1.77 4.78 5.04
C THR A 77 1.17 4.17 3.77
N ALA A 78 0.55 2.99 3.88
CA ALA A 78 -0.10 2.32 2.75
C ALA A 78 -1.28 3.14 2.19
N ARG A 79 -2.04 3.81 3.06
CA ARG A 79 -3.12 4.72 2.67
C ARG A 79 -2.59 5.94 1.92
N VAL A 80 -1.54 6.59 2.42
CA VAL A 80 -0.92 7.75 1.75
C VAL A 80 -0.33 7.36 0.40
N PHE A 81 0.32 6.19 0.30
CA PHE A 81 0.78 5.65 -0.98
C PHE A 81 -0.35 5.59 -2.01
N ARG A 82 -1.52 5.07 -1.59
CA ARG A 82 -2.68 4.95 -2.46
C ARG A 82 -3.22 6.33 -2.87
N ASN A 83 -3.31 7.26 -1.92
CA ASN A 83 -3.76 8.62 -2.19
C ASN A 83 -2.83 9.36 -3.17
N CYS A 84 -1.51 9.30 -2.96
CA CYS A 84 -0.53 9.90 -3.87
C CYS A 84 -0.61 9.28 -5.28
N TYR A 85 -0.84 7.98 -5.38
CA TYR A 85 -1.05 7.32 -6.66
C TYR A 85 -2.33 7.78 -7.35
N GLU A 86 -3.44 7.90 -6.62
CA GLU A 86 -4.71 8.39 -7.17
C GLU A 86 -4.59 9.85 -7.62
N PHE A 87 -3.96 10.71 -6.80
CA PHE A 87 -3.66 12.09 -7.17
C PHE A 87 -2.80 12.18 -8.43
N ALA A 88 -1.76 11.36 -8.54
CA ALA A 88 -0.92 11.34 -9.72
C ALA A 88 -1.70 10.94 -10.99
N ILE A 89 -2.62 9.97 -10.90
CA ILE A 89 -3.49 9.63 -12.03
C ILE A 89 -4.43 10.79 -12.39
N ASP A 90 -5.08 11.37 -11.38
CA ASP A 90 -6.10 12.41 -11.62
C ASP A 90 -5.48 13.71 -12.20
N ASN A 91 -4.18 13.92 -12.01
CA ASN A 91 -3.43 15.06 -12.55
C ASN A 91 -2.49 14.69 -13.71
N ASP A 92 -2.59 13.47 -14.26
CA ASP A 92 -1.71 12.96 -15.32
C ASP A 92 -0.20 13.09 -15.01
N LEU A 93 0.17 12.95 -13.73
CA LEU A 93 1.55 12.99 -13.22
C LEU A 93 2.17 11.59 -13.11
N GLU A 94 3.51 11.52 -13.12
CA GLU A 94 4.22 10.28 -12.87
C GLU A 94 4.30 9.96 -11.38
N PHE A 95 3.74 8.81 -10.98
CA PHE A 95 3.82 8.35 -9.60
C PHE A 95 5.18 7.72 -9.28
N ASN A 96 5.98 8.39 -8.43
CA ASN A 96 7.26 7.89 -7.96
C ASN A 96 7.13 7.13 -6.62
N ASP A 97 7.18 5.80 -6.69
CA ASP A 97 7.06 4.95 -5.50
C ASP A 97 8.32 4.96 -4.59
N SER A 98 9.46 5.44 -5.09
CA SER A 98 10.73 5.44 -4.37
C SER A 98 10.70 6.33 -3.11
N LYS A 99 9.83 7.35 -3.09
CA LYS A 99 9.56 8.19 -1.90
C LYS A 99 9.21 7.35 -0.66
N PHE A 100 8.64 6.16 -0.87
CA PHE A 100 8.20 5.26 0.19
C PHE A 100 9.24 4.20 0.61
N ALA A 101 10.49 4.27 0.14
CA ALA A 101 11.53 3.32 0.53
C ALA A 101 11.92 3.45 2.02
N GLY A 102 11.94 4.67 2.56
CA GLY A 102 12.33 4.98 3.94
C GLY A 102 11.22 4.89 4.99
N TRP A 103 10.04 4.35 4.62
CA TRP A 103 8.83 4.44 5.44
C TRP A 103 9.01 3.96 6.89
N LYS A 104 9.82 2.92 7.14
CA LYS A 104 10.03 2.40 8.51
C LYS A 104 10.62 3.40 9.49
N LYS A 105 11.36 4.38 9.00
CA LYS A 105 12.04 5.39 9.83
C LYS A 105 11.38 6.76 9.74
N LEU A 106 10.48 6.96 8.78
CA LEU A 106 9.91 8.26 8.43
C LEU A 106 8.39 8.18 8.43
N ARG A 107 7.75 9.12 9.13
CA ARG A 107 6.30 9.27 9.13
C ARG A 107 5.85 10.01 7.88
N LEU A 108 5.83 9.30 6.76
CA LEU A 108 5.48 9.82 5.44
C LEU A 108 4.07 10.44 5.37
N TYR A 109 3.18 10.10 6.31
CA TYR A 109 1.84 10.68 6.42
C TYR A 109 1.78 12.00 7.20
N GLU A 110 2.89 12.46 7.79
CA GLU A 110 3.01 13.77 8.44
C GLU A 110 3.65 14.81 7.50
N ASP A 111 4.20 14.37 6.35
CA ASP A 111 4.82 15.25 5.37
C ASP A 111 3.74 15.80 4.41
N GLU A 112 3.36 17.07 4.61
CA GLU A 112 2.38 17.77 3.77
C GLU A 112 2.81 17.87 2.30
N ASN A 113 4.13 17.89 2.04
CA ASN A 113 4.66 17.99 0.68
C ASN A 113 4.60 16.66 -0.08
N LEU A 114 4.38 15.53 0.62
CA LEU A 114 4.30 14.22 -0.02
C LEU A 114 3.01 14.05 -0.85
N ALA A 115 1.94 14.78 -0.49
CA ALA A 115 0.67 14.78 -1.22
C ALA A 115 0.65 15.76 -2.40
N ALA A 116 1.56 16.74 -2.43
CA ALA A 116 1.55 17.86 -3.36
C ALA A 116 2.48 17.70 -4.60
N ALA A 117 3.17 16.57 -4.73
CA ALA A 117 4.21 16.36 -5.75
C ALA A 117 4.05 15.07 -6.56
#